data_AF-Q9RP95-F1
#
_entry.id   AF-Q9RP95-F1
#
_cell.length_a   1.000
_cell.length_b   1.000
_cell.length_c   1.000
_cell.angle_alpha   90.00
_cell.angle_beta   90.00
_cell.angle_gamma   90.00
#
_symmetry.space_group_name_H-M   'P 1'
#
loop_
_entity.id
_entity.type
_entity.pdbx_description
1 polymer ?
#
loop_
_entity_poly.entity_id
_entity_poly.type
_entity_poly.pdbx_seq_one_letter_code
_entity_poly.pdbx_strand_id
1 'polypeptide(L)' 'MAYSTDFKQRALDYIKEGHSHVEAAKVFGVGVKLSS' A
#
# COMPACT_ATOMS: atom_id res chain seq x y z
N MET A 1 -7.55 -12.31 -1.00
CA MET A 1 -6.11 -12.16 -0.69
C MET A 1 -5.96 -11.75 0.76
N ALA A 2 -5.49 -12.64 1.62
CA ALA A 2 -5.14 -12.28 2.98
C ALA A 2 -3.71 -11.74 2.95
N TYR A 3 -3.56 -10.42 2.98
CA TYR A 3 -2.24 -9.81 3.19
C TYR A 3 -1.80 -10.07 4.63
N SER A 4 -0.50 -10.35 4.83
CA SER A 4 0.05 -10.52 6.17
C SER A 4 -0.15 -9.25 7.00
N THR A 5 -0.21 -9.40 8.33
CA THR A 5 -0.33 -8.26 9.24
C THR A 5 0.84 -7.29 9.08
N ASP A 6 2.05 -7.82 8.87
CA ASP A 6 3.26 -7.03 8.60
C ASP A 6 3.12 -6.18 7.34
N PHE A 7 2.52 -6.74 6.29
CA PHE A 7 2.26 -6.03 5.06
C PHE A 7 1.31 -4.84 5.28
N LYS A 8 0.23 -5.07 6.04
CA LYS A 8 -0.76 -4.02 6.35
C LYS A 8 -0.16 -2.90 7.19
N GLN A 9 0.67 -3.24 8.17
CA GLN A 9 1.34 -2.25 9.02
C GLN A 9 2.34 -1.42 8.22
N ARG A 10 3.22 -2.05 7.44
CA ARG A 10 4.19 -1.32 6.59
C ARG A 10 3.51 -0.40 5.58
N ALA A 11 2.42 -0.85 4.96
CA ALA A 11 1.66 0.00 4.04
C ALA A 11 1.00 1.20 4.75
N LEU A 12 0.47 0.99 5.96
CA LEU A 12 -0.11 2.06 6.75
C LEU A 12 0.93 3.07 7.23
N ASP A 13 2.08 2.61 7.68
CA ASP A 13 3.14 3.49 8.16
C ASP A 13 3.73 4.32 7.01
N TYR A 14 3.88 3.71 5.82
CA TYR A 14 4.29 4.42 4.61
C TYR A 14 3.31 5.55 4.22
N ILE A 15 1.99 5.31 4.33
CA ILE A 15 0.98 6.34 4.08
C ILE A 15 1.02 7.44 5.16
N LYS A 16 1.25 7.09 6.43
CA LYS A 16 1.36 8.05 7.54
C LYS A 16 2.59 8.95 7.44
N GLU A 17 3.67 8.48 6.84
CA GLU A 17 4.86 9.28 6.52
C GLU A 17 4.60 10.34 5.44
N GLY A 18 3.38 10.39 4.90
CA GLY A 18 2.96 11.40 3.91
C GLY A 18 3.11 10.93 2.47
N HIS A 19 3.48 9.66 2.25
CA HIS A 19 3.56 9.09 0.91
C HIS A 19 2.18 8.83 0.32
N SER A 20 2.08 8.98 -0.99
CA SER A 20 0.83 8.70 -1.69
C SER A 20 0.52 7.21 -1.68
N HIS A 21 -0.76 6.86 -1.60
CA HIS A 21 -1.23 5.49 -1.78
C HIS A 21 -0.75 4.87 -3.12
N VAL A 22 -0.54 5.70 -4.15
CA VAL A 22 0.00 5.28 -5.45
C VAL A 22 1.48 4.88 -5.34
N GLU A 23 2.26 5.61 -4.55
CA GLU A 23 3.65 5.27 -4.27
C GLU A 23 3.72 4.00 -3.41
N ALA A 24 2.89 3.90 -2.37
CA ALA A 24 2.76 2.70 -1.56
C ALA A 24 2.48 1.48 -2.45
N ALA A 25 1.53 1.58 -3.37
CA ALA A 25 1.18 0.48 -4.26
C ALA A 25 2.33 0.05 -5.18
N LYS A 26 3.16 1.00 -5.65
CA LYS A 26 4.39 0.68 -6.39
C LYS A 26 5.43 0.00 -5.51
N VAL A 27 5.69 0.53 -4.33
CA VAL A 27 6.68 0.03 -3.35
C VAL A 27 6.32 -1.39 -2.88
N PHE A 28 5.03 -1.62 -2.67
CA PHE A 28 4.50 -2.89 -2.18
C PHE A 28 4.03 -3.84 -3.30
N GLY A 29 4.20 -3.45 -4.57
CA GLY A 29 3.85 -4.28 -5.73
C GLY A 29 2.36 -4.63 -5.83
N VAL A 30 1.48 -3.84 -5.21
CA VAL A 30 0.03 -4.05 -5.28
C VAL A 30 -0.49 -3.31 -6.50
N GLY A 31 -1.07 -4.05 -7.45
CA GLY A 31 -1.77 -3.42 -8.57
C GLY A 31 -2.93 -2.56 -8.05
N VAL A 32 -2.82 -1.24 -8.15
CA VAL A 32 -3.97 -0.34 -7.94
C VAL A 32 -4.92 -0.58 -9.09
N LYS A 33 -5.95 -1.39 -8.87
CA LYS A 33 -7.10 -1.38 -9.78
C LYS A 33 -7.83 -0.06 -9.52
N LEU A 34 -7.40 1.00 -10.22
CA LEU A 34 -8.21 2.18 -10.45
C LEU A 34 -9.47 1.69 -11.16
N SER A 35 -10.51 1.39 -10.40
CA SER A 35 -11.85 1.21 -10.93
C SER A 35 -12.33 2.59 -11.36
N SER A 36 -12.27 2.84 -12.66
CA SER A 36 -12.97 3.90 -13.38
C SER A 36 -14.48 3.86 -13.13
#